data_AF-G5S613-F1
#
_entry.id   AF-G5S613-F1
#
_cell.length_a   1.000
_cell.length_b   1.000
_cell.length_c   1.000
_cell.angle_alpha   90.00
_cell.angle_beta   90.00
_cell.angle_gamma   90.00
#
_symmetry.space_group_name_H-M   'P 1'
#
loop_
_entity.id
_entity.type
_entity.pdbx_description
1 polymer ?
#
loop_
_entity_poly.entity_id
_entity_poly.type
_entity_poly.pdbx_seq_one_letter_code
_entity_poly.pdbx_strand_id
1 'polypeptide(L)'
;AIIETWAALPLSTATMWGFFILCFIATVTLINACSYTLAMSTCREVRDGEEPPLLVRIGWSVLVGIIGIVLLALGGLKPIQTAIIAGGCPLFFVNIMVTLSFIKDAKVHWKDK
;
A
#
# COMPACT_ATOMS: atom_id res chain seq x y z
N ALA A 1 -20.14 -14.31 -2.14
CA ALA A 1 -19.97 -14.20 -0.68
C ALA A 1 -20.07 -12.75 -0.18
N ILE A 2 -19.02 -11.92 -0.22
CA ILE A 2 -19.05 -10.58 0.40
C ILE A 2 -20.13 -9.66 -0.23
N ILE A 3 -20.20 -9.61 -1.56
CA ILE A 3 -21.21 -8.81 -2.27
C ILE A 3 -22.64 -9.30 -1.95
N GLU A 4 -22.83 -10.61 -1.79
CA GLU A 4 -24.13 -11.19 -1.44
C GLU A 4 -24.55 -10.83 -0.02
N THR A 5 -23.60 -10.73 0.93
CA THR A 5 -23.89 -10.25 2.28
C THR A 5 -24.31 -8.79 2.30
N TRP A 6 -23.73 -7.95 1.41
CA TRP A 6 -24.16 -6.55 1.27
C TRP A 6 -25.52 -6.43 0.60
N ALA A 7 -25.80 -7.29 -0.38
CA ALA A 7 -27.09 -7.33 -1.05
C ALA A 7 -28.24 -7.80 -0.12
N ALA A 8 -27.93 -8.52 0.95
CA ALA A 8 -28.89 -8.98 1.96
C ALA A 8 -29.34 -7.86 2.94
N LEU A 9 -28.71 -6.69 2.93
CA LEU A 9 -29.09 -5.55 3.77
C LEU A 9 -30.37 -4.87 3.23
N PRO A 10 -31.20 -4.27 4.11
CA PRO A 10 -32.33 -3.45 3.68
C PRO A 10 -31.84 -2.29 2.78
N LEU A 11 -32.65 -1.91 1.78
CA LEU A 11 -32.26 -0.95 0.73
C LEU A 11 -31.04 -1.42 -0.10
N SER A 12 -31.00 -2.70 -0.45
CA SER A 12 -29.93 -3.39 -1.22
C SER A 12 -29.30 -2.54 -2.34
N THR A 13 -30.12 -1.89 -3.18
CA THR A 13 -29.62 -1.04 -4.28
C THR A 13 -28.82 0.16 -3.79
N ALA A 14 -29.31 0.88 -2.77
CA ALA A 14 -28.62 2.06 -2.23
C ALA A 14 -27.33 1.66 -1.50
N THR A 15 -27.38 0.58 -0.73
CA THR A 15 -26.23 0.02 0.01
C THR A 15 -25.14 -0.45 -0.95
N MET A 16 -25.49 -1.11 -2.05
CA MET A 16 -24.53 -1.52 -3.08
C MET A 16 -23.85 -0.33 -3.76
N TRP A 17 -24.61 0.72 -4.12
CA TRP A 17 -24.03 1.94 -4.67
C TRP A 17 -23.09 2.63 -3.67
N GLY A 18 -23.47 2.69 -2.39
CA GLY A 18 -22.62 3.23 -1.32
C GLY A 18 -21.30 2.49 -1.19
N PHE A 19 -21.33 1.16 -1.10
CA PHE A 19 -20.11 0.35 -1.03
C PHE A 19 -19.28 0.42 -2.30
N PHE A 20 -19.90 0.46 -3.47
CA PHE A 20 -19.19 0.61 -4.73
C PHE A 20 -18.39 1.91 -4.78
N ILE A 21 -19.02 3.05 -4.45
CA ILE A 21 -18.36 4.37 -4.42
C ILE A 21 -17.24 4.37 -3.38
N LEU A 22 -17.50 3.81 -2.19
CA LEU A 22 -16.51 3.73 -1.11
C LEU A 22 -15.28 2.91 -1.54
N CYS A 23 -15.48 1.70 -2.06
CA CYS A 23 -14.40 0.85 -2.51
C CYS A 23 -13.62 1.50 -3.67
N PHE A 24 -14.31 2.18 -4.57
CA PHE A 24 -13.69 2.87 -5.70
C PHE A 24 -12.78 4.01 -5.22
N ILE A 25 -13.29 4.93 -4.39
CA ILE A 25 -12.50 6.06 -3.86
C ILE A 25 -11.34 5.56 -2.98
N ALA A 26 -11.58 4.54 -2.15
CA ALA A 26 -10.54 3.94 -1.32
C ALA A 26 -9.42 3.35 -2.18
N THR A 27 -9.76 2.67 -3.28
CA THR A 27 -8.78 2.10 -4.20
C THR A 27 -7.98 3.19 -4.92
N VAL A 28 -8.63 4.24 -5.40
CA VAL A 28 -7.96 5.39 -6.04
C VAL A 28 -6.99 6.06 -5.07
N THR A 29 -7.41 6.31 -3.84
CA THR A 29 -6.58 6.92 -2.80
C THR A 29 -5.39 6.02 -2.43
N LEU A 30 -5.62 4.70 -2.36
CA LEU A 30 -4.57 3.71 -2.10
C LEU A 30 -3.53 3.68 -3.23
N ILE A 31 -3.95 3.59 -4.49
CA ILE A 31 -3.04 3.60 -5.65
C ILE A 31 -2.21 4.89 -5.64
N ASN A 32 -2.85 6.01 -5.32
CA ASN A 32 -2.17 7.30 -5.24
C ASN A 32 -1.07 7.31 -4.16
N ALA A 33 -1.37 6.79 -2.96
CA ALA A 33 -0.41 6.68 -1.87
C ALA A 33 0.73 5.70 -2.19
N CYS A 34 0.42 4.51 -2.72
CA CYS A 34 1.43 3.51 -3.08
C CYS A 34 2.39 4.02 -4.16
N SER A 35 1.85 4.62 -5.23
CA SER A 35 2.66 5.14 -6.34
C SER A 35 3.53 6.31 -5.88
N TYR A 36 3.03 7.14 -4.97
CA TYR A 36 3.80 8.24 -4.36
C TYR A 36 4.96 7.71 -3.52
N THR A 37 4.70 6.78 -2.59
CA THR A 37 5.75 6.17 -1.75
C THR A 37 6.83 5.48 -2.59
N LEU A 38 6.44 4.75 -3.64
CA LEU A 38 7.37 4.09 -4.55
C LEU A 38 8.22 5.10 -5.33
N ALA A 39 7.60 6.16 -5.86
CA ALA A 39 8.32 7.20 -6.60
C ALA A 39 9.31 7.95 -5.70
N MET A 40 8.89 8.31 -4.47
CA MET A 40 9.78 8.93 -3.47
C MET A 40 10.94 8.03 -3.08
N SER A 41 10.70 6.72 -2.94
CA SER A 41 11.75 5.76 -2.55
C SER A 41 12.75 5.46 -3.68
N THR A 42 12.39 5.75 -4.94
CA THR A 42 13.18 5.36 -6.14
C THR A 42 13.82 6.54 -6.85
N CYS A 43 13.38 7.77 -6.58
CA CYS A 43 14.03 8.98 -7.08
C CYS A 43 15.22 9.36 -6.19
N ARG A 44 16.35 9.70 -6.82
CA ARG A 44 17.58 10.12 -6.15
C ARG A 44 17.42 11.58 -5.68
N GLU A 45 17.55 11.80 -4.38
CA GLU A 45 17.54 13.13 -3.71
C GLU A 45 16.52 14.09 -4.33
N VAL A 46 15.25 13.85 -4.07
CA VAL A 46 14.24 14.90 -4.20
C VAL A 46 14.59 15.95 -3.14
N ARG A 47 14.91 17.19 -3.54
CA ARG A 47 15.19 18.28 -2.59
C ARG A 47 13.99 18.43 -1.65
N ASP A 48 14.23 18.81 -0.39
CA ASP A 48 13.16 19.03 0.58
C ASP A 48 12.02 19.88 -0.03
N GLY A 49 10.84 19.27 -0.22
CA GLY A 49 9.66 19.90 -0.79
C GLY A 49 9.46 19.78 -2.30
N GLU A 50 10.36 19.14 -3.05
CA GLU A 50 10.11 18.81 -4.47
C GLU A 50 9.21 17.56 -4.58
N GLU A 51 8.31 17.55 -5.56
CA GLU A 51 7.46 16.38 -5.83
C GLU A 51 8.22 15.37 -6.70
N PRO A 52 8.00 14.06 -6.52
CA PRO A 52 8.61 13.06 -7.38
C PRO A 52 8.14 13.25 -8.83
N PRO A 53 9.01 13.07 -9.84
CA PRO A 53 8.65 13.22 -11.24
C PRO A 53 7.38 12.46 -11.61
N LEU A 54 6.43 13.15 -12.25
CA LEU A 54 5.12 12.60 -12.62
C LEU A 54 5.24 11.30 -13.44
N LEU A 55 6.24 11.21 -14.33
CA LEU A 55 6.49 10.02 -15.15
C LEU A 55 6.86 8.79 -14.30
N VAL A 56 7.64 8.97 -13.23
CA VAL A 56 8.03 7.89 -12.33
C VAL A 56 6.82 7.41 -11.53
N ARG A 57 6.00 8.35 -11.04
CA ARG A 57 4.76 8.03 -10.32
C ARG A 57 3.76 7.26 -11.20
N ILE A 58 3.58 7.69 -12.45
CA ILE A 58 2.71 6.99 -13.41
C ILE A 58 3.30 5.62 -13.78
N GLY A 59 4.62 5.51 -13.95
CA GLY A 59 5.28 4.23 -14.20
C GLY A 59 5.02 3.20 -13.08
N TRP A 60 5.13 3.63 -11.83
CA TRP A 60 4.84 2.78 -10.68
C TRP A 60 3.35 2.43 -10.54
N SER A 61 2.44 3.37 -10.83
CA SER A 61 0.99 3.08 -10.76
C SER A 61 0.57 2.02 -11.78
N VAL A 62 1.12 2.08 -12.99
CA VAL A 62 0.90 1.06 -14.04
C VAL A 62 1.45 -0.29 -13.61
N LEU A 63 2.67 -0.32 -13.05
CA LEU A 63 3.31 -1.57 -12.61
C LEU A 63 2.52 -2.25 -11.48
N VAL A 64 2.05 -1.48 -10.49
CA VAL A 64 1.18 -1.98 -9.42
C VAL A 64 -0.15 -2.51 -10.00
N GLY A 65 -0.72 -1.82 -11.00
CA GLY A 65 -1.90 -2.28 -11.72
C GLY A 65 -1.69 -3.63 -12.41
N ILE A 66 -0.55 -3.81 -13.09
CA ILE A 66 -0.19 -5.08 -13.75
C ILE A 66 -0.10 -6.21 -12.73
N ILE A 67 0.58 -5.98 -11.58
CA ILE A 67 0.65 -6.97 -10.50
C ILE A 67 -0.75 -7.33 -10.01
N GLY A 68 -1.63 -6.35 -9.83
CA GLY A 68 -3.03 -6.58 -9.45
C GLY A 68 -3.77 -7.47 -10.45
N ILE A 69 -3.67 -7.18 -11.75
CA ILE A 69 -4.29 -7.99 -12.81
C ILE A 69 -3.74 -9.42 -12.81
N VAL A 70 -2.42 -9.59 -12.68
CA VAL A 70 -1.80 -10.93 -12.63
C VAL A 70 -2.28 -11.72 -11.41
N LEU A 71 -2.35 -11.09 -10.24
CA LEU A 71 -2.87 -11.73 -9.02
C LEU A 71 -4.34 -12.12 -9.15
N LEU A 72 -5.16 -11.28 -9.80
CA LEU A 72 -6.56 -11.60 -10.10
C LEU A 72 -6.68 -12.75 -11.12
N ALA A 73 -5.81 -12.78 -12.14
CA ALA A 73 -5.79 -13.83 -13.16
C ALA A 73 -5.36 -15.19 -12.60
N LEU A 74 -4.44 -15.21 -11.63
CA LEU A 74 -4.06 -16.44 -10.91
C LEU A 74 -5.22 -16.99 -10.05
N GLY A 75 -6.15 -16.13 -9.64
CA GLY A 75 -7.38 -16.50 -8.96
C GLY A 75 -7.19 -16.94 -7.49
N GLY A 76 -8.29 -16.85 -6.74
CA GLY A 76 -8.32 -17.23 -5.33
C GLY A 76 -7.48 -16.34 -4.42
N LEU A 77 -7.27 -16.81 -3.18
CA LEU A 77 -6.57 -16.04 -2.14
C LEU A 77 -5.11 -16.44 -1.96
N LYS A 78 -4.72 -17.63 -2.45
CA LYS A 78 -3.36 -18.17 -2.26
C LYS A 78 -2.27 -17.28 -2.86
N PRO A 79 -2.37 -16.79 -4.12
CA PRO A 79 -1.32 -15.95 -4.70
C PRO A 79 -1.05 -14.68 -3.90
N ILE A 80 -2.13 -14.03 -3.42
CA ILE A 80 -2.04 -12.83 -2.58
C ILE A 80 -1.36 -13.14 -1.25
N GLN A 81 -1.72 -14.25 -0.60
CA GLN A 81 -1.09 -14.66 0.66
C GLN A 81 0.40 -14.95 0.49
N THR A 82 0.78 -15.68 -0.57
CA THR A 82 2.19 -15.97 -0.85
C THR A 82 2.99 -14.70 -1.11
N ALA A 83 2.46 -13.76 -1.88
CA ALA A 83 3.11 -12.47 -2.13
C ALA A 83 3.34 -11.67 -0.83
N ILE A 84 2.35 -11.64 0.07
CA ILE A 84 2.47 -10.97 1.37
C ILE A 84 3.52 -11.63 2.25
N ILE A 85 3.57 -12.97 2.33
CA ILE A 85 4.57 -13.68 3.13
C ILE A 85 5.98 -13.45 2.56
N ALA A 86 6.13 -13.54 1.23
CA ALA A 86 7.39 -13.32 0.55
C ALA A 86 7.91 -11.88 0.77
N GLY A 87 7.04 -10.87 0.71
CA GLY A 87 7.40 -9.48 0.99
C GLY A 87 7.62 -9.20 2.49
N GLY A 88 6.87 -9.84 3.37
CA GLY A 88 6.94 -9.63 4.82
C GLY A 88 8.19 -10.22 5.47
N CYS A 89 8.70 -11.33 4.95
CA CYS A 89 9.90 -11.99 5.48
C CYS A 89 11.15 -11.09 5.55
N PRO A 90 11.58 -10.40 4.48
CA PRO A 90 12.71 -9.47 4.57
C PRO A 90 12.37 -8.24 5.43
N LEU A 91 11.15 -7.73 5.36
CA LEU A 91 10.72 -6.57 6.13
C LEU A 91 10.69 -6.83 7.64
N PHE A 92 10.50 -8.08 8.08
CA PHE A 92 10.62 -8.46 9.48
C PHE A 92 12.00 -8.09 10.05
N PHE A 93 13.07 -8.45 9.35
CA PHE A 93 14.43 -8.11 9.77
C PHE A 93 14.68 -6.60 9.72
N VAL A 94 14.18 -5.91 8.69
CA VAL A 94 14.28 -4.45 8.57
C VAL A 94 13.60 -3.75 9.76
N ASN A 95 12.40 -4.18 10.14
CA ASN A 95 11.68 -3.59 11.27
C ASN A 95 12.42 -3.77 12.60
N ILE A 96 13.05 -4.93 12.82
CA ILE A 96 13.90 -5.15 14.00
C ILE A 96 15.10 -4.20 13.97
N MET A 97 15.79 -4.10 12.83
CA MET A 97 16.94 -3.20 12.69
C MET A 97 16.56 -1.73 12.94
N VAL A 98 15.45 -1.27 12.37
CA VAL A 98 14.96 0.10 12.58
C VAL A 98 14.64 0.36 14.05
N THR A 99 13.98 -0.59 14.72
CA THR A 99 13.66 -0.47 16.15
C THR A 99 14.92 -0.41 17.02
N LEU A 100 15.90 -1.28 16.77
CA LEU A 100 17.18 -1.28 17.49
C LEU A 100 17.99 0.00 17.22
N SER A 101 18.00 0.46 15.97
CA SER A 101 18.65 1.72 15.57
C SER A 101 18.02 2.91 16.29
N PHE A 102 16.68 2.97 16.34
CA PHE A 102 15.97 4.01 17.06
C PHE A 102 16.27 3.98 18.56
N ILE A 103 16.25 2.81 19.21
CA ILE A 103 16.58 2.71 20.65
C ILE A 103 18.03 3.13 20.91
N LYS A 104 18.96 2.77 20.01
CA LYS A 104 20.37 3.16 20.13
C LYS A 104 20.53 4.68 19.99
N ASP A 105 19.89 5.28 18.99
CA ASP A 105 19.96 6.71 18.73
C ASP A 105 19.27 7.52 19.85
N ALA A 106 18.09 7.09 20.28
CA ALA A 106 17.37 7.69 21.40
C ALA A 106 18.18 7.62 22.69
N LYS A 107 18.93 6.54 22.97
CA LYS A 107 19.80 6.49 24.16
C LYS A 107 20.92 7.52 24.15
N VAL A 108 21.37 7.96 22.98
CA VAL A 108 22.40 9.01 22.83
C VAL A 108 21.76 10.39 22.91
N HIS A 109 20.73 10.66 22.11
CA HIS A 109 20.18 12.02 21.98
C HIS A 109 19.08 12.37 23.01
N TRP A 110 18.41 11.38 23.60
CA TRP A 110 17.32 11.61 24.55
C TRP A 110 17.80 11.74 26.00
N LYS A 111 19.03 11.30 26.29
CA LYS A 111 19.58 11.26 27.65
C LYS A 111 20.35 12.53 28.05
N ASP A 112 20.49 13.49 27.14
CA ASP A 112 21.13 14.80 27.35
C ASP A 112 20.11 15.91 27.76
N LYS A 113 19.04 15.54 28.46
CA LYS A 113 18.20 16.46 29.24
C LYS A 113 18.03 15.99 30.67
#